data_AF-A0AAN0YKJ9-F1
#
_entry.id   AF-A0AAN0YKJ9-F1
#
_cell.length_a   1.000
_cell.length_b   1.000
_cell.length_c   1.000
_cell.angle_alpha   90.00
_cell.angle_beta   90.00
_cell.angle_gamma   90.00
#
_symmetry.space_group_name_H-M   'P 1'
#
loop_
_entity.id
_entity.type
_entity.pdbx_description
1 polymer ?
#
loop_
_entity_poly.entity_id
_entity_poly.type
_entity_poly.pdbx_seq_one_letter_code
_entity_poly.pdbx_strand_id
1 'polypeptide(L)'
;MVSTTSPAATETAVRSEVRSGAYILIDSLKRHGVEYIFGYPGGAILPIYDALHPVEERGEIKHILVRHEQGASHAADGYARATGKVGVCFGTSGPGATNLVTGIATAHMDSIPMVVITGQVTRAAIGTDAFQETDIFGITLPVVKHSYVVRDPKDMARIVAEAFYIASTGRPGPVLVDVPKDVGLELCEYIPVEPGDVDIPGYKPRTEGDTSKIGEAVRLISESRKPLLYVGGGAITSGAHAEIKELAEQFQIPVTTTLMGLGAFDEHNPLSVGMLGMHGSAYANFAVSECDLLIAVGARFDDRVTGKLDEFASEAKVIHIDIDPAEVGKNRLPEVAIVGDVRHVLIEMLQQLGGKGLPLGNKPTEEWLDKIQGWKEKHPLVAPRFADSISPQSVIVELDRQAPHAYYTTDVGQHQMWAAQFLKNGPRRWISSAGLGTMGFGLPAALGAKVAIADEEVICISGDASFQMCLQELATLAQYQIKVKTVILNNGWQGMVRQWQQNFYGQRYSSSNMEAGMPNFELLAQAFGVKGMVVDHPDDLSGAIAEMLAHDGPVLLDVRVKKDENCYPMVIPGKSNAHMMGLQESSGKAE
;
A
#
# COMPACT_ATOMS: atom_id res chain seq x y z
N MET A 1 42.47 -17.63 -55.32
CA MET A 1 41.12 -18.17 -55.09
C MET A 1 41.09 -18.85 -53.74
N VAL A 2 40.65 -18.14 -52.69
CA VAL A 2 39.76 -18.64 -51.63
C VAL A 2 39.10 -17.37 -51.09
N SER A 3 37.86 -17.14 -51.50
CA SER A 3 37.04 -16.02 -51.01
C SER A 3 36.40 -16.46 -49.70
N THR A 4 36.79 -15.79 -48.60
CA THR A 4 36.11 -15.89 -47.31
C THR A 4 34.82 -15.09 -47.38
N THR A 5 33.70 -15.79 -47.51
CA THR A 5 32.36 -15.22 -47.35
C THR A 5 32.01 -15.21 -45.86
N SER A 6 31.78 -14.01 -45.31
CA SER A 6 31.16 -13.86 -43.99
C SER A 6 29.72 -14.40 -44.04
N PRO A 7 29.24 -15.11 -43.00
CA PRO A 7 27.83 -15.46 -42.90
C PRO A 7 27.03 -14.19 -42.62
N ALA A 8 26.07 -13.87 -43.49
CA ALA A 8 25.07 -12.85 -43.24
C ALA A 8 24.24 -13.24 -42.01
N ALA A 9 24.12 -12.32 -41.05
CA ALA A 9 23.18 -12.41 -39.95
C ALA A 9 21.77 -12.55 -40.52
N THR A 10 21.09 -13.63 -40.16
CA THR A 10 19.71 -13.87 -40.54
C THR A 10 18.84 -13.05 -39.60
N GLU A 11 18.45 -11.85 -40.02
CA GLU A 11 17.32 -11.14 -39.42
C GLU A 11 16.08 -12.02 -39.59
N THR A 12 15.62 -12.64 -38.51
CA THR A 12 14.28 -13.21 -38.43
C THR A 12 13.29 -12.07 -38.56
N ALA A 13 12.81 -11.82 -39.79
CA ALA A 13 11.72 -10.90 -40.04
C ALA A 13 10.52 -11.30 -39.18
N VAL A 14 10.18 -10.46 -38.20
CA VAL A 14 8.94 -10.59 -37.44
C VAL A 14 7.79 -10.51 -38.45
N ARG A 15 7.08 -11.63 -38.67
CA ARG A 15 5.91 -11.66 -39.54
C ARG A 15 4.86 -10.76 -38.91
N SER A 16 4.54 -9.67 -39.59
CA SER A 16 3.47 -8.79 -39.15
C SER A 16 2.11 -9.44 -39.45
N GLU A 17 1.30 -9.57 -38.40
CA GLU A 17 -0.04 -10.15 -38.48
C GLU A 17 -1.08 -9.02 -38.42
N VAL A 18 -2.15 -9.13 -39.21
CA VAL A 18 -3.27 -8.18 -39.09
C VAL A 18 -4.16 -8.60 -37.92
N ARG A 19 -4.32 -7.71 -36.93
CA ARG A 19 -5.08 -7.93 -35.69
C ARG A 19 -5.88 -6.69 -35.29
N SER A 20 -6.92 -6.87 -34.48
CA SER A 20 -7.70 -5.74 -33.93
C SER A 20 -6.95 -5.06 -32.79
N GLY A 21 -7.20 -3.77 -32.55
CA GLY A 21 -6.62 -3.05 -31.41
C GLY A 21 -6.90 -3.73 -30.05
N ALA A 22 -8.09 -4.32 -29.88
CA ALA A 22 -8.44 -5.07 -28.68
C ALA A 22 -7.61 -6.35 -28.52
N TYR A 23 -7.36 -7.10 -29.60
CA TYR A 23 -6.46 -8.26 -29.56
C TYR A 23 -5.04 -7.82 -29.16
N ILE A 24 -4.55 -6.74 -29.76
CA ILE A 24 -3.20 -6.21 -29.48
C ILE A 24 -3.08 -5.83 -28.00
N LEU A 25 -4.10 -5.17 -27.43
CA LEU A 25 -4.12 -4.82 -26.01
C LEU A 25 -3.99 -6.07 -25.14
N ILE A 26 -4.84 -7.08 -25.35
CA ILE A 26 -4.84 -8.29 -24.52
C ILE A 26 -3.55 -9.11 -24.68
N ASP A 27 -3.03 -9.26 -25.90
CA ASP A 27 -1.75 -9.96 -26.11
C ASP A 27 -0.59 -9.19 -25.45
N SER A 28 -0.63 -7.85 -25.46
CA SER A 28 0.35 -7.01 -24.76
C SER A 28 0.26 -7.17 -23.24
N LEU A 29 -0.93 -7.24 -22.65
CA LEU A 29 -1.09 -7.53 -21.22
C LEU A 29 -0.49 -8.90 -20.86
N LYS A 30 -0.76 -9.93 -21.66
CA LYS A 30 -0.19 -11.27 -21.47
C LYS A 30 1.34 -11.25 -21.52
N ARG A 31 1.94 -10.54 -22.48
CA ARG A 31 3.41 -10.38 -22.59
C ARG A 31 4.02 -9.72 -21.36
N HIS A 32 3.29 -8.83 -20.71
CA HIS A 32 3.70 -8.18 -19.47
C HIS A 32 3.41 -9.02 -18.20
N GLY A 33 3.07 -10.30 -18.37
CA GLY A 33 2.89 -11.25 -17.26
C GLY A 33 1.63 -10.99 -16.44
N VAL A 34 0.61 -10.38 -17.03
CA VAL A 34 -0.69 -10.19 -16.38
C VAL A 34 -1.37 -11.54 -16.23
N GLU A 35 -1.65 -11.93 -14.99
CA GLU A 35 -2.36 -13.18 -14.66
C GLU A 35 -3.82 -12.91 -14.31
N TYR A 36 -4.10 -11.75 -13.71
CA TYR A 36 -5.42 -11.37 -13.21
C TYR A 36 -5.80 -9.97 -13.64
N ILE A 37 -7.07 -9.80 -14.02
CA ILE A 37 -7.69 -8.52 -14.33
C ILE A 37 -8.93 -8.37 -13.46
N PHE A 38 -9.03 -7.28 -12.71
CA PHE A 38 -10.23 -6.96 -11.94
C PHE A 38 -11.08 -5.96 -12.71
N GLY A 39 -12.36 -6.22 -12.94
CA GLY A 39 -13.13 -5.25 -13.73
C GLY A 39 -14.61 -5.51 -13.86
N TYR A 40 -15.27 -4.57 -14.54
CA TYR A 40 -16.69 -4.63 -14.83
C TYR A 40 -16.95 -4.33 -16.33
N PRO A 41 -17.73 -5.15 -17.05
CA PRO A 41 -17.97 -4.96 -18.48
C PRO A 41 -18.99 -3.85 -18.76
N GLY A 42 -18.91 -3.26 -19.95
CA GLY A 42 -19.86 -2.26 -20.44
C GLY A 42 -19.68 -1.93 -21.91
N GLY A 43 -20.63 -1.17 -22.48
CA GLY A 43 -20.81 -1.05 -23.93
C GLY A 43 -19.61 -0.53 -24.73
N ALA A 44 -18.79 0.34 -24.13
CA ALA A 44 -17.61 0.91 -24.78
C ALA A 44 -16.38 -0.01 -24.74
N ILE A 45 -16.25 -0.85 -23.70
CA ILE A 45 -15.10 -1.75 -23.51
C ILE A 45 -15.36 -3.17 -24.07
N LEU A 46 -16.56 -3.45 -24.60
CA LEU A 46 -16.91 -4.77 -25.14
C LEU A 46 -15.91 -5.36 -26.15
N PRO A 47 -15.30 -4.59 -27.09
CA PRO A 47 -14.29 -5.17 -27.98
C PRO A 47 -13.11 -5.80 -27.23
N ILE A 48 -12.72 -5.20 -26.10
CA ILE A 48 -11.63 -5.69 -25.24
C ILE A 48 -12.06 -6.96 -24.49
N TYR A 49 -13.29 -7.00 -23.97
CA TYR A 49 -13.82 -8.21 -23.32
C TYR A 49 -14.01 -9.38 -24.31
N ASP A 50 -14.43 -9.10 -25.55
CA ASP A 50 -14.54 -10.09 -26.62
C ASP A 50 -13.16 -10.69 -26.95
N ALA A 51 -12.11 -9.85 -27.03
CA ALA A 51 -10.73 -10.32 -27.22
C ALA A 51 -10.16 -11.06 -26.01
N LEU A 52 -10.60 -10.73 -24.79
CA LEU A 52 -10.19 -11.39 -23.55
C LEU A 52 -10.80 -12.79 -23.41
N HIS A 53 -12.04 -12.99 -23.85
CA HIS A 53 -12.76 -14.25 -23.72
C HIS A 53 -11.97 -15.51 -24.16
N PRO A 54 -11.39 -15.58 -25.38
CA PRO A 54 -10.62 -16.76 -25.77
C PRO A 54 -9.32 -16.94 -24.98
N VAL A 55 -8.76 -15.88 -24.38
CA VAL A 55 -7.57 -15.93 -23.53
C VAL A 55 -7.91 -16.52 -22.16
N GLU A 56 -9.08 -16.17 -21.62
CA GLU A 56 -9.63 -16.80 -20.41
C GLU A 56 -9.98 -18.26 -20.61
N GLU A 57 -10.59 -18.64 -21.75
CA GLU A 57 -10.89 -20.05 -22.05
C GLU A 57 -9.63 -20.92 -22.07
N ARG A 58 -8.47 -20.35 -22.44
CA ARG A 58 -7.18 -21.03 -22.41
C ARG A 58 -6.48 -20.98 -21.04
N GLY A 59 -7.04 -20.25 -20.08
CA GLY A 59 -6.48 -20.08 -18.74
C GLY A 59 -5.21 -19.24 -18.69
N GLU A 60 -4.95 -18.40 -19.72
CA GLU A 60 -3.75 -17.55 -19.80
C GLU A 60 -3.88 -16.29 -18.94
N ILE A 61 -5.10 -15.74 -18.83
CA ILE A 61 -5.45 -14.60 -17.98
C ILE A 61 -6.79 -14.93 -17.33
N LYS A 62 -7.01 -14.51 -16.08
CA LYS A 62 -8.30 -14.65 -15.40
C LYS A 62 -8.92 -13.29 -15.08
N HIS A 63 -10.14 -13.07 -15.55
CA HIS A 63 -10.94 -11.93 -15.12
C HIS A 63 -11.71 -12.23 -13.83
N ILE A 64 -11.67 -11.26 -12.92
CA ILE A 64 -12.44 -11.25 -11.68
C ILE A 64 -13.50 -10.15 -11.80
N LEU A 65 -14.75 -10.59 -12.00
CA LEU A 65 -15.91 -9.73 -12.08
C LEU A 65 -16.30 -9.24 -10.68
N VAL A 66 -15.95 -7.99 -10.40
CA VAL A 66 -16.33 -7.28 -9.17
C VAL A 66 -17.80 -6.86 -9.18
N ARG A 67 -18.28 -6.21 -8.12
CA ARG A 67 -19.64 -5.61 -8.08
C ARG A 67 -19.65 -4.11 -8.27
N HIS A 68 -18.50 -3.45 -8.19
CA HIS A 68 -18.34 -2.03 -8.48
C HIS A 68 -16.91 -1.74 -8.95
N GLU A 69 -16.69 -0.82 -9.89
CA GLU A 69 -15.35 -0.56 -10.41
C GLU A 69 -14.38 -0.02 -9.34
N GLN A 70 -14.88 0.67 -8.32
CA GLN A 70 -14.06 0.99 -7.13
C GLN A 70 -13.48 -0.27 -6.45
N GLY A 71 -14.26 -1.36 -6.41
CA GLY A 71 -13.78 -2.67 -5.95
C GLY A 71 -12.69 -3.23 -6.87
N ALA A 72 -12.78 -3.01 -8.19
CA ALA A 72 -11.75 -3.43 -9.14
C ALA A 72 -10.42 -2.70 -8.93
N SER A 73 -10.44 -1.37 -8.78
CA SER A 73 -9.21 -0.60 -8.58
C SER A 73 -8.56 -0.90 -7.22
N HIS A 74 -9.35 -1.05 -6.15
CA HIS A 74 -8.81 -1.47 -4.84
C HIS A 74 -8.33 -2.93 -4.81
N ALA A 75 -8.94 -3.85 -5.56
CA ALA A 75 -8.43 -5.21 -5.72
C ALA A 75 -7.11 -5.24 -6.51
N ALA A 76 -7.00 -4.47 -7.60
CA ALA A 76 -5.75 -4.32 -8.33
C ALA A 76 -4.63 -3.72 -7.45
N ASP A 77 -4.96 -2.74 -6.60
CA ASP A 77 -4.06 -2.17 -5.60
C ASP A 77 -3.59 -3.23 -4.58
N GLY A 78 -4.53 -3.98 -3.98
CA GLY A 78 -4.20 -5.07 -3.05
C GLY A 78 -3.34 -6.17 -3.67
N TYR A 79 -3.62 -6.55 -4.93
CA TYR A 79 -2.80 -7.46 -5.72
C TYR A 79 -1.36 -6.93 -5.88
N ALA A 80 -1.22 -5.65 -6.24
CA ALA A 80 0.08 -5.02 -6.46
C ALA A 80 0.91 -4.94 -5.18
N ARG A 81 0.29 -4.62 -4.04
CA ARG A 81 0.99 -4.57 -2.74
C ARG A 81 1.49 -5.93 -2.29
N ALA A 82 0.64 -6.96 -2.40
CA ALA A 82 0.97 -8.33 -1.99
C ALA A 82 2.11 -8.93 -2.82
N THR A 83 2.15 -8.64 -4.13
CA THR A 83 3.08 -9.30 -5.07
C THR A 83 4.29 -8.45 -5.47
N GLY A 84 4.19 -7.13 -5.41
CA GLY A 84 5.13 -6.21 -6.06
C GLY A 84 5.00 -6.13 -7.58
N LYS A 85 4.04 -6.84 -8.19
CA LYS A 85 3.72 -6.73 -9.62
C LYS A 85 2.77 -5.55 -9.88
N VAL A 86 2.60 -5.17 -11.15
CA VAL A 86 1.63 -4.15 -11.57
C VAL A 86 0.21 -4.73 -11.47
N GLY A 87 -0.68 -4.06 -10.73
CA GLY A 87 -2.11 -4.41 -10.70
C GLY A 87 -2.82 -3.92 -11.96
N VAL A 88 -3.81 -4.67 -12.46
CA VAL A 88 -4.57 -4.29 -13.65
C VAL A 88 -6.06 -4.25 -13.34
N CYS A 89 -6.72 -3.14 -13.65
CA CYS A 89 -8.17 -3.03 -13.55
C CYS A 89 -8.83 -2.43 -14.79
N PHE A 90 -10.05 -2.88 -15.07
CA PHE A 90 -10.87 -2.48 -16.22
C PHE A 90 -12.14 -1.76 -15.79
N GLY A 91 -12.49 -0.69 -16.50
CA GLY A 91 -13.83 -0.09 -16.48
C GLY A 91 -14.30 0.30 -17.88
N THR A 92 -15.61 0.38 -18.09
CA THR A 92 -16.15 0.94 -19.34
C THR A 92 -16.04 2.47 -19.36
N SER A 93 -16.60 3.12 -20.38
CA SER A 93 -16.60 4.58 -20.48
C SER A 93 -17.53 5.22 -19.44
N GLY A 94 -17.48 6.55 -19.35
CA GLY A 94 -18.44 7.31 -18.55
C GLY A 94 -18.42 6.88 -17.07
N PRO A 95 -19.55 6.37 -16.54
CA PRO A 95 -19.64 6.01 -15.12
C PRO A 95 -18.63 4.94 -14.68
N GLY A 96 -18.32 3.97 -15.55
CA GLY A 96 -17.38 2.90 -15.21
C GLY A 96 -15.97 3.44 -14.99
N ALA A 97 -15.55 4.38 -15.84
CA ALA A 97 -14.28 5.08 -15.71
C ALA A 97 -14.25 5.97 -14.46
N THR A 98 -15.32 6.76 -14.21
CA THR A 98 -15.36 7.64 -13.03
C THR A 98 -15.39 6.89 -11.70
N ASN A 99 -15.97 5.68 -11.68
CA ASN A 99 -15.99 4.83 -10.48
C ASN A 99 -14.60 4.31 -10.07
N LEU A 100 -13.61 4.34 -10.98
CA LEU A 100 -12.22 3.96 -10.69
C LEU A 100 -11.43 5.08 -9.99
N VAL A 101 -11.89 6.34 -10.07
CA VAL A 101 -11.10 7.53 -9.70
C VAL A 101 -10.61 7.49 -8.26
N THR A 102 -11.44 7.06 -7.31
CA THR A 102 -11.03 6.96 -5.91
C THR A 102 -9.89 5.96 -5.73
N GLY A 103 -9.96 4.78 -6.35
CA GLY A 103 -8.88 3.79 -6.26
C GLY A 103 -7.62 4.20 -7.03
N ILE A 104 -7.76 4.91 -8.15
CA ILE A 104 -6.64 5.57 -8.83
C ILE A 104 -5.93 6.54 -7.88
N ALA A 105 -6.69 7.42 -7.22
CA ALA A 105 -6.12 8.37 -6.27
C ALA A 105 -5.48 7.68 -5.05
N THR A 106 -6.07 6.58 -4.56
CA THR A 106 -5.47 5.75 -3.50
C THR A 106 -4.10 5.23 -3.92
N ALA A 107 -4.02 4.58 -5.09
CA ALA A 107 -2.78 4.03 -5.61
C ALA A 107 -1.72 5.11 -5.87
N HIS A 108 -2.14 6.29 -6.36
CA HIS A 108 -1.23 7.40 -6.58
C HIS A 108 -0.62 7.95 -5.29
N MET A 109 -1.46 8.20 -4.28
CA MET A 109 -1.01 8.73 -2.99
C MET A 109 -0.07 7.77 -2.25
N ASP A 110 -0.27 6.46 -2.44
CA ASP A 110 0.52 5.41 -1.80
C ASP A 110 1.62 4.81 -2.69
N SER A 111 1.81 5.35 -3.91
CA SER A 111 2.84 4.93 -4.87
C SER A 111 2.75 3.45 -5.27
N ILE A 112 1.55 3.01 -5.64
CA ILE A 112 1.24 1.63 -6.00
C ILE A 112 1.23 1.47 -7.53
N PRO A 113 1.98 0.51 -8.10
CA PRO A 113 2.02 0.28 -9.54
C PRO A 113 0.70 -0.32 -10.03
N MET A 114 -0.01 0.42 -10.88
CA MET A 114 -1.28 -0.02 -11.44
C MET A 114 -1.42 0.45 -12.89
N VAL A 115 -2.00 -0.38 -13.76
CA VAL A 115 -2.43 -0.01 -15.10
C VAL A 115 -3.95 -0.09 -15.16
N VAL A 116 -4.57 1.02 -15.50
CA VAL A 116 -6.02 1.16 -15.56
C VAL A 116 -6.44 1.25 -17.01
N ILE A 117 -7.25 0.31 -17.48
CA ILE A 117 -7.77 0.32 -18.85
C ILE A 117 -9.22 0.77 -18.82
N THR A 118 -9.53 1.83 -19.55
CA THR A 118 -10.91 2.28 -19.73
C THR A 118 -11.34 2.15 -21.19
N GLY A 119 -12.57 1.69 -21.40
CA GLY A 119 -13.22 1.90 -22.69
C GLY A 119 -13.65 3.35 -22.84
N GLN A 120 -13.69 3.86 -24.07
CA GLN A 120 -14.17 5.20 -24.39
C GLN A 120 -15.17 5.15 -25.55
N VAL A 121 -15.99 6.20 -25.70
CA VAL A 121 -16.78 6.42 -26.91
C VAL A 121 -15.90 6.42 -28.16
N THR A 122 -16.49 6.29 -29.35
CA THR A 122 -15.71 6.29 -30.59
C THR A 122 -14.97 7.61 -30.77
N ARG A 123 -13.82 7.61 -31.46
CA ARG A 123 -13.00 8.81 -31.67
C ARG A 123 -13.79 10.01 -32.19
N ALA A 124 -14.75 9.79 -33.09
CA ALA A 124 -15.59 10.83 -33.68
C ALA A 124 -16.64 11.41 -32.72
N ALA A 125 -16.97 10.70 -31.64
CA ALA A 125 -17.92 11.11 -30.63
C ALA A 125 -17.25 11.83 -29.43
N ILE A 126 -15.92 11.77 -29.33
CA ILE A 126 -15.18 12.49 -28.27
C ILE A 126 -15.36 14.01 -28.46
N GLY A 127 -15.73 14.70 -27.39
CA GLY A 127 -16.03 16.12 -27.30
C GLY A 127 -17.46 16.49 -27.68
N THR A 128 -18.41 15.53 -27.73
CA THR A 128 -19.77 15.79 -28.26
C THR A 128 -20.90 15.58 -27.26
N ASP A 129 -20.57 15.33 -25.99
CA ASP A 129 -21.51 14.91 -24.94
C ASP A 129 -22.24 13.62 -25.33
N ALA A 130 -21.51 12.67 -25.92
CA ALA A 130 -22.05 11.40 -26.35
C ALA A 130 -22.50 10.53 -25.18
N PHE A 131 -23.33 9.51 -25.47
CA PHE A 131 -23.81 8.58 -24.46
C PHE A 131 -22.64 7.87 -23.75
N GLN A 132 -22.60 7.97 -22.42
CA GLN A 132 -21.51 7.46 -21.57
C GLN A 132 -20.13 8.00 -21.95
N GLU A 133 -20.05 9.20 -22.52
CA GLU A 133 -18.80 9.93 -22.66
C GLU A 133 -18.41 10.57 -21.32
N THR A 134 -17.11 10.54 -21.00
CA THR A 134 -16.52 11.36 -19.94
C THR A 134 -15.06 11.62 -20.26
N ASP A 135 -14.60 12.84 -19.99
CA ASP A 135 -13.18 13.21 -20.04
C ASP A 135 -12.43 12.61 -18.84
N ILE A 136 -12.25 11.28 -18.86
CA ILE A 136 -11.53 10.57 -17.82
C ILE A 136 -10.07 10.99 -17.76
N PHE A 137 -9.48 11.37 -18.91
CA PHE A 137 -8.13 11.91 -18.97
C PHE A 137 -8.02 13.17 -18.11
N GLY A 138 -8.90 14.16 -18.31
CA GLY A 138 -8.92 15.39 -17.54
C GLY A 138 -9.23 15.16 -16.06
N ILE A 139 -10.18 14.27 -15.74
CA ILE A 139 -10.56 13.93 -14.35
C ILE A 139 -9.39 13.30 -13.59
N THR A 140 -8.61 12.43 -14.23
CA THR A 140 -7.57 11.64 -13.55
C THR A 140 -6.18 12.27 -13.62
N LEU A 141 -5.96 13.31 -14.43
CA LEU A 141 -4.68 13.99 -14.59
C LEU A 141 -3.94 14.31 -13.27
N PRO A 142 -4.58 14.79 -12.18
CA PRO A 142 -3.87 15.09 -10.93
C PRO A 142 -3.61 13.86 -10.03
N VAL A 143 -4.16 12.70 -10.37
CA VAL A 143 -4.14 11.48 -9.53
C VAL A 143 -3.59 10.27 -10.28
N VAL A 144 -2.90 10.49 -11.39
CA VAL A 144 -2.18 9.46 -12.16
C VAL A 144 -0.74 9.86 -12.34
N LYS A 145 0.14 8.87 -12.49
CA LYS A 145 1.54 9.12 -12.87
C LYS A 145 1.64 9.50 -14.34
N HIS A 146 0.81 8.88 -15.18
CA HIS A 146 0.70 9.20 -16.60
C HIS A 146 -0.63 8.72 -17.18
N SER A 147 -1.01 9.22 -18.35
CA SER A 147 -2.24 8.84 -19.05
C SER A 147 -2.04 8.80 -20.56
N TYR A 148 -2.71 7.86 -21.21
CA TYR A 148 -2.80 7.75 -22.66
C TYR A 148 -4.26 7.78 -23.11
N VAL A 149 -4.52 8.42 -24.25
CA VAL A 149 -5.74 8.22 -25.04
C VAL A 149 -5.31 7.59 -26.36
N VAL A 150 -5.65 6.33 -26.58
CA VAL A 150 -5.19 5.60 -27.77
C VAL A 150 -5.94 6.11 -29.00
N ARG A 151 -5.21 6.68 -29.97
CA ARG A 151 -5.81 7.26 -31.20
C ARG A 151 -5.65 6.37 -32.43
N ASP A 152 -4.64 5.52 -32.46
CA ASP A 152 -4.35 4.57 -33.54
C ASP A 152 -4.06 3.18 -32.92
N PRO A 153 -4.72 2.09 -33.38
CA PRO A 153 -4.45 0.75 -32.85
C PRO A 153 -3.00 0.28 -33.04
N LYS A 154 -2.22 0.84 -33.97
CA LYS A 154 -0.79 0.51 -34.16
C LYS A 154 0.07 0.94 -32.97
N ASP A 155 -0.35 1.96 -32.23
CA ASP A 155 0.36 2.43 -31.04
C ASP A 155 0.07 1.58 -29.80
N MET A 156 -0.93 0.69 -29.85
CA MET A 156 -1.46 -0.03 -28.68
C MET A 156 -0.38 -0.82 -27.95
N ALA A 157 0.43 -1.60 -28.66
CA ALA A 157 1.47 -2.43 -28.05
C ALA A 157 2.54 -1.59 -27.33
N ARG A 158 2.98 -0.51 -27.98
CA ARG A 158 3.92 0.45 -27.40
C ARG A 158 3.33 1.14 -26.18
N ILE A 159 2.10 1.64 -26.25
CA ILE A 159 1.43 2.32 -25.14
C ILE A 159 1.27 1.40 -23.93
N VAL A 160 0.90 0.13 -24.13
CA VAL A 160 0.82 -0.84 -23.02
C VAL A 160 2.20 -1.05 -22.41
N ALA A 161 3.24 -1.24 -23.23
CA ALA A 161 4.60 -1.43 -22.71
C ALA A 161 5.11 -0.20 -21.93
N GLU A 162 4.87 1.01 -22.44
CA GLU A 162 5.20 2.25 -21.74
C GLU A 162 4.40 2.39 -20.45
N ALA A 163 3.10 2.05 -20.45
CA ALA A 163 2.26 2.12 -19.27
C ALA A 163 2.76 1.21 -18.15
N PHE A 164 3.17 -0.02 -18.46
CA PHE A 164 3.76 -0.93 -17.47
C PHE A 164 5.11 -0.43 -16.97
N TYR A 165 5.98 0.06 -17.86
CA TYR A 165 7.28 0.60 -17.50
C TYR A 165 7.16 1.83 -16.60
N ILE A 166 6.29 2.78 -16.97
CA ILE A 166 6.02 3.97 -16.15
C ILE A 166 5.37 3.55 -14.84
N ALA A 167 4.40 2.64 -14.82
CA ALA A 167 3.74 2.25 -13.57
C ALA A 167 4.71 1.66 -12.55
N SER A 168 5.69 0.87 -12.99
CA SER A 168 6.58 0.10 -12.09
C SER A 168 7.92 0.76 -11.75
N THR A 169 8.45 1.66 -12.59
CA THR A 169 9.81 2.23 -12.40
C THR A 169 9.83 3.58 -11.71
N GLY A 170 10.98 4.01 -11.17
CA GLY A 170 11.07 5.22 -10.34
C GLY A 170 10.20 5.10 -9.08
N ARG A 171 9.46 6.16 -8.73
CA ARG A 171 8.36 6.05 -7.77
C ARG A 171 7.15 5.41 -8.46
N PRO A 172 6.68 4.22 -8.07
CA PRO A 172 5.57 3.57 -8.76
C PRO A 172 4.27 4.36 -8.64
N GLY A 173 3.32 4.10 -9.52
CA GLY A 173 2.01 4.76 -9.49
C GLY A 173 1.08 4.29 -10.61
N PRO A 174 -0.18 4.76 -10.59
CA PRO A 174 -1.17 4.36 -11.58
C PRO A 174 -0.95 5.04 -12.93
N VAL A 175 -1.12 4.28 -14.01
CA VAL A 175 -1.14 4.79 -15.40
C VAL A 175 -2.49 4.44 -16.04
N LEU A 176 -3.16 5.43 -16.61
CA LEU A 176 -4.42 5.26 -17.33
C LEU A 176 -4.18 5.03 -18.82
N VAL A 177 -4.87 4.08 -19.43
CA VAL A 177 -4.94 3.88 -20.88
C VAL A 177 -6.40 3.87 -21.31
N ASP A 178 -6.83 4.97 -21.93
CA ASP A 178 -8.20 5.17 -22.40
C ASP A 178 -8.32 4.75 -23.87
N VAL A 179 -9.22 3.81 -24.16
CA VAL A 179 -9.32 3.12 -25.45
C VAL A 179 -10.68 3.38 -26.11
N PRO A 180 -10.74 4.22 -27.16
CA PRO A 180 -11.94 4.41 -27.97
C PRO A 180 -12.43 3.09 -28.57
N LYS A 181 -13.75 2.89 -28.52
CA LYS A 181 -14.39 1.65 -29.00
C LYS A 181 -14.00 1.28 -30.44
N ASP A 182 -13.93 2.26 -31.33
CA ASP A 182 -13.56 2.06 -32.74
C ASP A 182 -12.09 1.70 -32.91
N VAL A 183 -11.19 2.21 -32.07
CA VAL A 183 -9.77 1.80 -32.03
C VAL A 183 -9.64 0.34 -31.60
N GLY A 184 -10.43 -0.10 -30.61
CA GLY A 184 -10.46 -1.51 -30.20
C GLY A 184 -10.90 -2.47 -31.31
N LEU A 185 -11.77 -2.02 -32.23
CA LEU A 185 -12.30 -2.83 -33.33
C LEU A 185 -11.44 -2.78 -34.61
N GLU A 186 -10.72 -1.68 -34.83
CA GLU A 186 -9.95 -1.43 -36.04
C GLU A 186 -8.82 -2.45 -36.21
N LEU A 187 -8.69 -2.99 -37.43
CA LEU A 187 -7.63 -3.91 -37.81
C LEU A 187 -6.39 -3.14 -38.24
N CYS A 188 -5.23 -3.51 -37.73
CA CYS A 188 -3.96 -2.97 -38.16
C CYS A 188 -2.86 -4.04 -38.20
N GLU A 189 -1.73 -3.67 -38.79
CA GLU A 189 -0.50 -4.45 -38.72
C GLU A 189 0.03 -4.47 -37.29
N TYR A 190 0.12 -5.66 -36.70
CA TYR A 190 0.57 -5.85 -35.33
C TYR A 190 2.08 -6.10 -35.28
N ILE A 191 2.77 -5.24 -34.53
CA ILE A 191 4.17 -5.40 -34.14
C ILE A 191 4.20 -5.50 -32.60
N PRO A 192 4.54 -6.66 -32.03
CA PRO A 192 4.69 -6.81 -30.58
C PRO A 192 5.81 -5.94 -30.00
N VAL A 193 5.62 -5.53 -28.75
CA VAL A 193 6.64 -4.86 -27.92
C VAL A 193 6.84 -5.69 -26.66
N GLU A 194 8.08 -6.08 -26.38
CA GLU A 194 8.41 -6.89 -25.21
C GLU A 194 8.56 -6.01 -23.96
N PRO A 195 8.36 -6.57 -22.75
CA PRO A 195 8.54 -5.82 -21.51
C PRO A 195 9.94 -5.19 -21.40
N GLY A 196 9.99 -3.88 -21.16
CA GLY A 196 11.23 -3.13 -21.03
C GLY A 196 11.83 -2.60 -22.34
N ASP A 197 11.36 -3.07 -23.50
CA ASP A 197 11.78 -2.57 -24.82
C ASP A 197 11.02 -1.28 -25.19
N VAL A 198 11.18 -0.26 -24.34
CA VAL A 198 10.56 1.06 -24.52
C VAL A 198 11.61 2.17 -24.46
N ASP A 199 11.46 3.18 -25.30
CA ASP A 199 12.23 4.42 -25.23
C ASP A 199 11.27 5.58 -25.01
N ILE A 200 11.26 6.12 -23.79
CA ILE A 200 10.36 7.19 -23.36
C ILE A 200 11.17 8.48 -23.21
N PRO A 201 11.08 9.42 -24.17
CA PRO A 201 11.85 10.66 -24.12
C PRO A 201 11.62 11.42 -22.81
N GLY A 202 12.73 11.75 -22.12
CA GLY A 202 12.69 12.51 -20.87
C GLY A 202 12.39 11.70 -19.60
N TYR A 203 11.97 10.44 -19.70
CA TYR A 203 11.70 9.58 -18.55
C TYR A 203 12.79 8.52 -18.37
N LYS A 204 13.77 8.83 -17.52
CA LYS A 204 14.90 7.94 -17.19
C LYS A 204 15.09 7.87 -15.67
N PRO A 205 14.38 6.95 -14.98
CA PRO A 205 14.52 6.79 -13.53
C PRO A 205 15.97 6.52 -13.13
N ARG A 206 16.49 7.30 -12.18
CA ARG A 206 17.83 7.09 -11.64
C ARG A 206 17.75 6.12 -10.46
N THR A 207 18.32 4.93 -10.62
CA THR A 207 18.37 3.91 -9.56
C THR A 207 19.63 4.00 -8.72
N GLU A 208 20.76 4.38 -9.32
CA GLU A 208 22.04 4.50 -8.59
C GLU A 208 22.18 5.84 -7.87
N GLY A 209 22.58 5.79 -6.61
CA GLY A 209 22.89 6.98 -5.82
C GLY A 209 24.19 7.66 -6.28
N ASP A 210 24.49 8.82 -5.70
CA ASP A 210 25.80 9.46 -5.87
C ASP A 210 26.79 8.88 -4.86
N THR A 211 27.84 8.20 -5.35
CA THR A 211 28.85 7.54 -4.53
C THR A 211 29.52 8.46 -3.49
N SER A 212 29.72 9.75 -3.83
CA SER A 212 30.28 10.74 -2.90
C SER A 212 29.30 11.04 -1.77
N LYS A 213 28.02 11.23 -2.09
CA LYS A 213 26.95 11.44 -1.11
C LYS A 213 26.71 10.22 -0.23
N ILE A 214 26.82 9.02 -0.79
CA ILE A 214 26.76 7.76 -0.03
C ILE A 214 27.93 7.69 0.96
N GLY A 215 29.13 8.05 0.54
CA GLY A 215 30.29 8.15 1.45
C GLY A 215 30.12 9.20 2.55
N GLU A 216 29.48 10.33 2.24
CA GLU A 216 29.15 11.37 3.22
C GLU A 216 28.13 10.88 4.25
N ALA A 217 27.09 10.17 3.82
CA ALA A 217 26.10 9.53 4.70
C ALA A 217 26.75 8.51 5.64
N VAL A 218 27.60 7.61 5.10
CA VAL A 218 28.36 6.63 5.90
C VAL A 218 29.20 7.30 6.98
N ARG A 219 29.86 8.43 6.66
CA ARG A 219 30.62 9.20 7.64
C ARG A 219 29.73 9.75 8.75
N LEU A 220 28.58 10.36 8.41
CA LEU A 220 27.65 10.90 9.41
C LEU A 220 27.11 9.80 10.34
N ILE A 221 26.76 8.64 9.79
CA ILE A 221 26.33 7.47 10.57
C ILE A 221 27.41 7.09 11.58
N SER A 222 28.67 6.97 11.12
CA SER A 222 29.81 6.59 11.96
C SER A 222 30.16 7.62 13.06
N GLU A 223 29.81 8.89 12.87
CA GLU A 223 30.09 9.99 13.80
C GLU A 223 28.98 10.22 14.85
N SER A 224 27.77 9.74 14.56
CA SER A 224 26.56 9.91 15.38
C SER A 224 26.63 9.17 16.72
N ARG A 225 25.84 9.62 17.70
CA ARG A 225 25.66 8.95 19.00
C ARG A 225 24.22 8.50 19.23
N LYS A 226 23.25 9.18 18.61
CA LYS A 226 21.82 8.89 18.70
C LYS A 226 21.20 8.74 17.30
N PRO A 227 21.72 7.84 16.45
CA PRO A 227 21.13 7.63 15.13
C PRO A 227 19.75 6.99 15.24
N LEU A 228 18.91 7.23 14.24
CA LEU A 228 17.61 6.59 14.09
C LEU A 228 17.30 6.35 12.61
N LEU A 229 16.96 5.11 12.26
CA LEU A 229 16.43 4.79 10.94
C LEU A 229 14.92 5.09 10.91
N TYR A 230 14.52 5.94 9.96
CA TYR A 230 13.13 6.31 9.68
C TYR A 230 12.72 5.71 8.34
N VAL A 231 12.03 4.58 8.38
CA VAL A 231 11.80 3.72 7.21
C VAL A 231 10.38 3.86 6.67
N GLY A 232 10.27 4.19 5.39
CA GLY A 232 8.99 4.39 4.69
C GLY A 232 8.61 3.25 3.75
N GLY A 233 7.52 3.46 3.00
CA GLY A 233 7.03 2.48 2.02
C GLY A 233 7.99 2.23 0.85
N GLY A 234 8.91 3.16 0.55
CA GLY A 234 9.94 2.96 -0.47
C GLY A 234 10.84 1.76 -0.18
N ALA A 235 11.08 1.44 1.10
CA ALA A 235 11.83 0.25 1.50
C ALA A 235 11.10 -1.06 1.18
N ILE A 236 9.77 -1.09 1.35
CA ILE A 236 8.94 -2.25 0.98
C ILE A 236 8.95 -2.44 -0.53
N THR A 237 8.72 -1.36 -1.27
CA THR A 237 8.69 -1.37 -2.74
C THR A 237 10.01 -1.85 -3.33
N SER A 238 11.13 -1.32 -2.84
CA SER A 238 12.49 -1.65 -3.27
C SER A 238 12.95 -3.04 -2.80
N GLY A 239 12.29 -3.63 -1.79
CA GLY A 239 12.65 -4.93 -1.23
C GLY A 239 13.93 -4.88 -0.38
N ALA A 240 14.18 -3.77 0.30
CA ALA A 240 15.43 -3.47 1.02
C ALA A 240 15.50 -4.06 2.45
N HIS A 241 14.69 -5.09 2.75
CA HIS A 241 14.53 -5.61 4.11
C HIS A 241 15.83 -6.14 4.71
N ALA A 242 16.61 -6.89 3.93
CA ALA A 242 17.87 -7.48 4.39
C ALA A 242 18.94 -6.42 4.64
N GLU A 243 19.03 -5.44 3.73
CA GLU A 243 20.01 -4.37 3.77
C GLU A 243 19.74 -3.39 4.92
N ILE A 244 18.47 -3.09 5.21
CA ILE A 244 18.08 -2.30 6.40
C ILE A 244 18.47 -3.04 7.67
N LYS A 245 18.21 -4.35 7.73
CA LYS A 245 18.57 -5.16 8.90
C LYS A 245 20.08 -5.17 9.12
N GLU A 246 20.86 -5.44 8.09
CA GLU A 246 22.31 -5.49 8.17
C GLU A 246 22.89 -4.14 8.62
N LEU A 247 22.42 -3.02 8.05
CA LEU A 247 22.87 -1.68 8.44
C LEU A 247 22.51 -1.38 9.91
N ALA A 248 21.28 -1.70 10.33
CA ALA A 248 20.82 -1.47 11.70
C ALA A 248 21.64 -2.28 12.72
N GLU A 249 21.88 -3.57 12.45
CA GLU A 249 22.63 -4.45 13.35
C GLU A 249 24.12 -4.09 13.38
N GLN A 250 24.72 -3.72 12.24
CA GLN A 250 26.13 -3.37 12.17
C GLN A 250 26.48 -2.10 12.98
N PHE A 251 25.56 -1.13 13.02
CA PHE A 251 25.75 0.13 13.75
C PHE A 251 24.94 0.25 15.04
N GLN A 252 24.18 -0.78 15.39
CA GLN A 252 23.28 -0.76 16.55
C GLN A 252 22.35 0.46 16.50
N ILE A 253 21.68 0.65 15.35
CA ILE A 253 20.78 1.78 15.08
C ILE A 253 19.34 1.34 15.32
N PRO A 254 18.58 2.02 16.20
CA PRO A 254 17.16 1.76 16.35
C PRO A 254 16.38 2.08 15.06
N VAL A 255 15.32 1.33 14.79
CA VAL A 255 14.53 1.41 13.55
C VAL A 255 13.08 1.73 13.87
N THR A 256 12.59 2.86 13.33
CA THR A 256 11.17 3.21 13.32
C THR A 256 10.61 3.15 11.90
N THR A 257 9.34 2.79 11.78
CA THR A 257 8.65 2.64 10.50
C THR A 257 7.47 3.60 10.39
N THR A 258 7.21 4.11 9.19
CA THR A 258 5.90 4.72 8.88
C THR A 258 4.82 3.63 8.83
N LEU A 259 3.54 4.02 8.81
CA LEU A 259 2.43 3.12 8.49
C LEU A 259 2.66 2.33 7.19
N MET A 260 3.24 2.97 6.17
CA MET A 260 3.55 2.35 4.87
C MET A 260 4.82 1.48 4.90
N GLY A 261 5.65 1.63 5.93
CA GLY A 261 6.90 0.89 6.12
C GLY A 261 6.77 -0.29 7.08
N LEU A 262 5.57 -0.57 7.62
CA LEU A 262 5.35 -1.74 8.48
C LEU A 262 5.73 -3.03 7.73
N GLY A 263 6.51 -3.88 8.41
CA GLY A 263 7.13 -5.06 7.82
C GLY A 263 8.46 -4.85 7.09
N ALA A 264 8.95 -3.60 6.97
CA ALA A 264 10.27 -3.35 6.39
C ALA A 264 11.43 -3.77 7.33
N PHE A 265 11.15 -3.92 8.62
CA PHE A 265 12.08 -4.39 9.64
C PHE A 265 11.35 -5.33 10.60
N ASP A 266 12.04 -6.34 11.13
CA ASP A 266 11.44 -7.30 12.06
C ASP A 266 11.14 -6.63 13.41
N GLU A 267 9.87 -6.52 13.76
CA GLU A 267 9.42 -5.88 14.99
C GLU A 267 9.70 -6.72 16.26
N HIS A 268 10.12 -7.97 16.11
CA HIS A 268 10.68 -8.76 17.22
C HIS A 268 12.15 -8.43 17.52
N ASN A 269 12.84 -7.74 16.62
CA ASN A 269 14.22 -7.32 16.83
C ASN A 269 14.30 -6.25 17.94
N PRO A 270 15.26 -6.34 18.89
CA PRO A 270 15.44 -5.36 19.96
C PRO A 270 15.60 -3.90 19.48
N LEU A 271 16.16 -3.71 18.28
CA LEU A 271 16.34 -2.39 17.67
C LEU A 271 15.04 -1.80 17.12
N SER A 272 13.95 -2.56 17.00
CA SER A 272 12.68 -2.01 16.57
C SER A 272 12.12 -1.05 17.63
N VAL A 273 11.73 0.15 17.21
CA VAL A 273 10.96 1.09 18.03
C VAL A 273 9.51 1.24 17.54
N GLY A 274 9.08 0.37 16.63
CA GLY A 274 7.72 0.35 16.09
C GLY A 274 7.37 1.61 15.27
N MET A 275 6.08 1.78 15.03
CA MET A 275 5.55 2.88 14.21
C MET A 275 5.70 4.24 14.90
N LEU A 276 6.14 5.28 14.18
CA LEU A 276 6.10 6.67 14.64
C LEU A 276 4.88 7.45 14.11
N GLY A 277 4.69 8.67 14.62
CA GLY A 277 3.71 9.63 14.13
C GLY A 277 2.52 9.79 15.06
N MET A 278 1.41 10.30 14.50
CA MET A 278 0.23 10.70 15.27
C MET A 278 -0.26 9.62 16.23
N HIS A 279 -0.34 8.37 15.78
CA HIS A 279 -0.72 7.21 16.61
C HIS A 279 0.41 6.19 16.79
N GLY A 280 1.64 6.64 16.57
CA GLY A 280 2.83 5.82 16.79
C GLY A 280 3.06 5.51 18.27
N SER A 281 4.04 4.64 18.51
CA SER A 281 4.52 4.36 19.84
C SER A 281 5.14 5.62 20.46
N ALA A 282 5.01 5.75 21.78
CA ALA A 282 5.58 6.90 22.48
C ALA A 282 7.11 6.95 22.33
N TYR A 283 7.75 5.79 22.44
CA TYR A 283 9.20 5.65 22.34
C TYR A 283 9.74 5.91 20.93
N ALA A 284 9.01 5.61 19.85
CA ALA A 284 9.40 6.04 18.50
C ALA A 284 9.37 7.57 18.38
N ASN A 285 8.29 8.20 18.86
CA ASN A 285 8.14 9.66 18.80
C ASN A 285 9.22 10.38 19.63
N PHE A 286 9.53 9.89 20.84
CA PHE A 286 10.64 10.41 21.63
C PHE A 286 12.00 10.18 20.96
N ALA A 287 12.20 9.00 20.35
CA ALA A 287 13.44 8.70 19.62
C ALA A 287 13.68 9.71 18.48
N VAL A 288 12.65 10.02 17.69
CA VAL A 288 12.75 11.01 16.61
C VAL A 288 13.02 12.42 17.14
N SER A 289 12.34 12.82 18.22
CA SER A 289 12.52 14.14 18.82
C SER A 289 13.92 14.35 19.41
N GLU A 290 14.61 13.27 19.82
CA GLU A 290 15.90 13.36 20.50
C GLU A 290 17.09 12.81 19.72
N CYS A 291 16.90 12.25 18.52
CA CYS A 291 17.99 11.77 17.69
C CYS A 291 18.95 12.90 17.27
N ASP A 292 20.23 12.58 17.05
CA ASP A 292 21.21 13.51 16.48
C ASP A 292 21.43 13.28 14.97
N LEU A 293 20.99 12.12 14.47
CA LEU A 293 20.98 11.76 13.07
C LEU A 293 19.69 10.98 12.75
N LEU A 294 18.89 11.51 11.83
CA LEU A 294 17.72 10.86 11.26
C LEU A 294 18.06 10.36 9.85
N ILE A 295 17.91 9.06 9.62
CA ILE A 295 18.20 8.42 8.34
C ILE A 295 16.85 8.05 7.70
N ALA A 296 16.34 8.93 6.85
CA ALA A 296 15.08 8.72 6.14
C ALA A 296 15.29 7.82 4.92
N VAL A 297 14.69 6.64 4.96
CA VAL A 297 14.85 5.57 3.97
C VAL A 297 13.52 5.33 3.26
N GLY A 298 13.37 5.89 2.06
CA GLY A 298 12.16 5.75 1.23
C GLY A 298 10.90 6.30 1.90
N ALA A 299 11.02 7.46 2.56
CA ALA A 299 9.95 8.11 3.32
C ALA A 299 9.77 9.59 2.92
N ARG A 300 8.52 10.06 2.91
CA ARG A 300 8.11 11.36 2.36
C ARG A 300 7.81 12.47 3.37
N PHE A 301 8.18 12.29 4.64
CA PHE A 301 7.93 13.27 5.72
C PHE A 301 6.48 13.82 5.75
N ASP A 302 5.51 12.90 5.75
CA ASP A 302 4.08 13.20 5.78
C ASP A 302 3.64 13.87 7.09
N ASP A 303 2.60 14.70 7.06
CA ASP A 303 2.12 15.47 8.22
C ASP A 303 1.57 14.59 9.35
N ARG A 304 1.07 13.38 9.04
CA ARG A 304 0.67 12.39 10.04
C ARG A 304 1.86 11.80 10.79
N VAL A 305 3.05 11.88 10.22
CA VAL A 305 4.31 11.51 10.87
C VAL A 305 4.92 12.70 11.58
N THR A 306 5.05 13.84 10.90
CA THR A 306 5.88 14.95 11.38
C THR A 306 5.20 15.84 12.41
N GLY A 307 3.86 15.83 12.50
CA GLY A 307 3.14 16.74 13.38
C GLY A 307 3.50 18.19 13.06
N LYS A 308 4.04 18.92 14.03
CA LYS A 308 4.60 20.25 13.78
C LYS A 308 6.01 20.15 13.17
N LEU A 309 6.08 20.32 11.85
CA LEU A 309 7.30 20.16 11.05
C LEU A 309 8.53 20.92 11.56
N ASP A 310 8.39 22.17 12.02
CA ASP A 310 9.50 22.98 12.55
C ASP A 310 10.17 22.36 13.80
N GLU A 311 9.44 21.53 14.53
CA GLU A 311 9.92 20.83 15.74
C GLU A 311 10.24 19.34 15.45
N PHE A 312 10.05 18.88 14.22
CA PHE A 312 10.29 17.49 13.84
C PHE A 312 11.78 17.23 13.59
N ALA A 313 12.41 16.44 14.47
CA ALA A 313 13.83 16.13 14.42
C ALA A 313 14.68 17.41 14.21
N SER A 314 14.36 18.47 14.96
CA SER A 314 14.95 19.81 14.79
C SER A 314 16.44 19.85 15.14
N GLU A 315 16.87 19.00 16.07
CA GLU A 315 18.27 18.88 16.52
C GLU A 315 19.08 17.86 15.70
N ALA A 316 18.43 17.12 14.80
CA ALA A 316 19.06 16.05 14.05
C ALA A 316 19.61 16.55 12.70
N LYS A 317 20.77 16.02 12.32
CA LYS A 317 21.14 15.96 10.91
C LYS A 317 20.25 14.91 10.22
N VAL A 318 19.99 15.08 8.94
CA VAL A 318 19.08 14.28 8.14
C VAL A 318 19.80 13.76 6.90
N ILE A 319 19.80 12.45 6.75
CA ILE A 319 20.10 11.77 5.48
C ILE A 319 18.76 11.40 4.86
N HIS A 320 18.51 11.77 3.61
CA HIS A 320 17.28 11.44 2.90
C HIS A 320 17.59 10.67 1.63
N ILE A 321 17.17 9.41 1.62
CA ILE A 321 17.27 8.48 0.50
C ILE A 321 15.88 8.31 -0.10
N ASP A 322 15.70 8.76 -1.34
CA ASP A 322 14.44 8.60 -2.07
C ASP A 322 14.69 8.42 -3.57
N ILE A 323 13.83 7.67 -4.23
CA ILE A 323 13.88 7.46 -5.69
C ILE A 323 13.32 8.70 -6.42
N ASP A 324 12.45 9.46 -5.77
CA ASP A 324 11.78 10.63 -6.32
C ASP A 324 12.54 11.92 -5.95
N PRO A 325 13.21 12.58 -6.90
CA PRO A 325 13.90 13.84 -6.61
C PRO A 325 12.95 14.96 -6.14
N ALA A 326 11.64 14.88 -6.43
CA ALA A 326 10.67 15.87 -5.97
C ALA A 326 10.33 15.73 -4.48
N GLU A 327 10.59 14.57 -3.86
CA GLU A 327 10.37 14.36 -2.42
C GLU A 327 11.56 14.83 -1.58
N VAL A 328 12.77 14.77 -2.14
CA VAL A 328 14.00 15.13 -1.43
C VAL A 328 14.05 16.63 -1.17
N GLY A 329 14.05 17.02 0.10
CA GLY A 329 14.07 18.43 0.51
C GLY A 329 12.71 19.15 0.44
N LYS A 330 11.62 18.45 0.12
CA LYS A 330 10.28 19.06 0.00
C LYS A 330 9.77 19.61 1.33
N ASN A 331 9.75 18.76 2.37
CA ASN A 331 9.24 19.12 3.70
C ASN A 331 10.37 19.32 4.72
N ARG A 332 11.44 18.52 4.65
CA ARG A 332 12.61 18.63 5.52
C ARG A 332 13.87 18.70 4.66
N LEU A 333 14.64 19.77 4.81
CA LEU A 333 15.93 19.91 4.13
C LEU A 333 16.94 18.91 4.75
N PRO A 334 17.53 18.02 3.94
CA PRO A 334 18.55 17.09 4.42
C PRO A 334 19.97 17.67 4.30
N GLU A 335 20.84 17.30 5.23
CA GLU A 335 22.29 17.50 5.13
C GLU A 335 22.86 16.64 3.99
N VAL A 336 22.34 15.43 3.80
CA VAL A 336 22.73 14.53 2.71
C VAL A 336 21.49 14.06 1.95
N ALA A 337 21.34 14.56 0.74
CA ALA A 337 20.33 14.13 -0.24
C ALA A 337 20.91 13.03 -1.14
N ILE A 338 20.26 11.86 -1.19
CA ILE A 338 20.62 10.76 -2.09
C ILE A 338 19.39 10.40 -2.92
N VAL A 339 19.46 10.70 -4.23
CA VAL A 339 18.44 10.29 -5.20
C VAL A 339 18.84 8.94 -5.79
N GLY A 340 18.06 7.90 -5.49
CA GLY A 340 18.32 6.54 -5.94
C GLY A 340 17.35 5.53 -5.34
N ASP A 341 17.40 4.30 -5.85
CA ASP A 341 16.67 3.18 -5.28
C ASP A 341 17.24 2.86 -3.90
N VAL A 342 16.34 2.71 -2.92
CA VAL A 342 16.70 2.51 -1.51
C VAL A 342 17.63 1.32 -1.36
N ARG A 343 17.30 0.17 -1.96
CA ARG A 343 18.10 -1.04 -1.83
C ARG A 343 19.48 -0.85 -2.45
N HIS A 344 19.57 -0.31 -3.66
CA HIS A 344 20.86 -0.09 -4.33
C HIS A 344 21.76 0.84 -3.50
N VAL A 345 21.20 1.92 -2.98
CA VAL A 345 21.92 2.87 -2.10
C VAL A 345 22.41 2.18 -0.83
N LEU A 346 21.58 1.36 -0.17
CA LEU A 346 21.97 0.66 1.06
C LEU A 346 23.03 -0.41 0.80
N ILE A 347 22.97 -1.14 -0.33
CA ILE A 347 24.01 -2.09 -0.75
C ILE A 347 25.35 -1.36 -0.90
N GLU A 348 25.37 -0.21 -1.58
CA GLU A 348 26.60 0.56 -1.75
C GLU A 348 27.11 1.11 -0.41
N MET A 349 26.24 1.55 0.50
CA MET A 349 26.62 1.93 1.87
C MET A 349 27.35 0.78 2.57
N LEU A 350 26.77 -0.43 2.57
CA LEU A 350 27.35 -1.64 3.18
C LEU A 350 28.69 -2.03 2.55
N GLN A 351 28.82 -1.93 1.23
CA GLN A 351 30.08 -2.21 0.52
C GLN A 351 31.19 -1.21 0.88
N GLN A 352 30.87 0.09 0.94
CA GLN A 352 31.85 1.11 1.32
C GLN A 352 32.37 0.91 2.75
N LEU A 353 31.57 0.30 3.62
CA LEU A 353 31.97 -0.06 4.99
C LEU A 353 32.93 -1.24 5.00
N GLY A 354 32.58 -2.33 4.30
CA GLY A 354 33.42 -3.53 4.22
C GLY A 354 34.78 -3.28 3.53
N GLY A 355 34.81 -2.46 2.48
CA GLY A 355 36.02 -2.20 1.70
C GLY A 355 37.00 -1.19 2.32
N LYS A 356 36.52 -0.27 3.18
CA LYS A 356 37.37 0.80 3.75
C LYS A 356 38.01 0.43 5.10
N GLY A 357 37.66 -0.73 5.68
CA GLY A 357 38.12 -1.08 7.03
C GLY A 357 37.80 0.02 8.05
N LEU A 358 36.73 0.80 7.80
CA LEU A 358 36.29 1.84 8.71
C LEU A 358 36.01 1.15 10.04
N PRO A 359 36.51 1.69 11.17
CA PRO A 359 36.28 1.08 12.47
C PRO A 359 34.76 0.87 12.63
N LEU A 360 34.35 -0.36 12.97
CA LEU A 360 33.03 -0.63 13.52
C LEU A 360 32.77 0.45 14.58
N GLY A 361 31.70 1.24 14.40
CA GLY A 361 31.50 2.56 15.01
C GLY A 361 32.26 2.80 16.31
N ASN A 362 33.25 3.70 16.28
CA ASN A 362 34.09 4.05 17.45
C ASN A 362 33.32 4.80 18.57
N LYS A 363 31.99 4.97 18.44
CA LYS A 363 31.14 5.58 19.47
C LYS A 363 29.99 4.62 19.79
N PRO A 364 29.88 4.15 21.05
CA PRO A 364 28.79 3.26 21.45
C PRO A 364 27.44 4.01 21.41
N THR A 365 26.43 3.39 20.78
CA THR A 365 25.01 3.79 20.85
C THR A 365 24.31 3.20 22.09
N GLU A 366 25.07 2.54 22.97
CA GLU A 366 24.57 1.85 24.17
C GLU A 366 23.71 2.77 25.06
N GLU A 367 24.21 3.96 25.41
CA GLU A 367 23.45 4.95 26.19
C GLU A 367 22.13 5.36 25.50
N TRP A 368 22.13 5.38 24.16
CA TRP A 368 20.94 5.72 23.38
C TRP A 368 19.92 4.60 23.39
N LEU A 369 20.37 3.36 23.21
CA LEU A 369 19.52 2.17 23.29
C LEU A 369 18.93 1.98 24.69
N ASP A 370 19.73 2.18 25.74
CA ASP A 370 19.28 2.12 27.13
C ASP A 370 18.18 3.16 27.40
N LYS A 371 18.34 4.37 26.86
CA LYS A 371 17.33 5.43 26.98
C LYS A 371 16.02 5.05 26.28
N ILE A 372 16.10 4.53 25.07
CA ILE A 372 14.92 4.04 24.32
C ILE A 372 14.25 2.88 25.06
N GLN A 373 15.04 1.96 25.61
CA GLN A 373 14.53 0.85 26.40
C GLN A 373 13.76 1.34 27.64
N GLY A 374 14.30 2.34 28.35
CA GLY A 374 13.59 3.00 29.45
C GLY A 374 12.25 3.62 29.03
N TRP A 375 12.14 4.17 27.82
CA TRP A 375 10.86 4.64 27.29
C TRP A 375 9.89 3.51 26.94
N LYS A 376 10.38 2.40 26.37
CA LYS A 376 9.56 1.21 26.08
C LYS A 376 8.95 0.64 27.36
N GLU A 377 9.73 0.57 28.43
CA GLU A 377 9.29 0.09 29.75
C GLU A 377 8.28 1.03 30.41
N LYS A 378 8.49 2.35 30.27
CA LYS A 378 7.61 3.37 30.86
C LYS A 378 6.30 3.57 30.09
N HIS A 379 6.32 3.39 28.78
CA HIS A 379 5.19 3.68 27.89
C HIS A 379 4.90 2.52 26.91
N PRO A 380 4.64 1.29 27.42
CA PRO A 380 4.32 0.16 26.56
C PRO A 380 2.95 0.34 25.90
N LEU A 381 2.78 -0.24 24.71
CA LEU A 381 1.46 -0.46 24.13
C LEU A 381 0.79 -1.62 24.87
N VAL A 382 -0.35 -1.36 25.50
CA VAL A 382 -1.09 -2.35 26.29
C VAL A 382 -2.50 -2.50 25.73
N ALA A 383 -2.89 -3.73 25.42
CA ALA A 383 -4.28 -4.05 25.10
C ALA A 383 -5.09 -4.10 26.41
N PRO A 384 -6.08 -3.22 26.62
CA PRO A 384 -6.90 -3.25 27.82
C PRO A 384 -7.74 -4.53 27.87
N ARG A 385 -8.10 -4.96 29.09
CA ARG A 385 -9.04 -6.06 29.31
C ARG A 385 -10.22 -5.56 30.11
N PHE A 386 -11.42 -5.92 29.68
CA PHE A 386 -12.67 -5.61 30.36
C PHE A 386 -13.38 -6.91 30.70
N ALA A 387 -14.13 -6.93 31.80
CA ALA A 387 -14.86 -8.12 32.24
C ALA A 387 -15.98 -8.50 31.27
N ASP A 388 -16.81 -7.51 30.89
CA ASP A 388 -18.08 -7.74 30.19
C ASP A 388 -18.07 -7.19 28.74
N SER A 389 -16.90 -6.87 28.17
CA SER A 389 -16.81 -6.36 26.80
C SER A 389 -15.46 -6.62 26.16
N ILE A 390 -15.44 -6.76 24.84
CA ILE A 390 -14.22 -7.03 24.08
C ILE A 390 -13.49 -5.72 23.81
N SER A 391 -12.20 -5.66 24.17
CA SER A 391 -11.32 -4.59 23.73
C SER A 391 -11.02 -4.76 22.23
N PRO A 392 -11.09 -3.70 21.41
CA PRO A 392 -10.71 -3.82 20.00
C PRO A 392 -9.23 -4.23 19.84
N GLN A 393 -8.35 -3.77 20.73
CA GLN A 393 -6.93 -4.14 20.76
C GLN A 393 -6.74 -5.63 21.06
N SER A 394 -7.55 -6.22 21.96
CA SER A 394 -7.43 -7.66 22.27
C SER A 394 -7.80 -8.54 21.08
N VAL A 395 -8.68 -8.09 20.19
CA VAL A 395 -8.97 -8.79 18.92
C VAL A 395 -7.73 -8.82 18.04
N ILE A 396 -7.04 -7.69 17.89
CA ILE A 396 -5.80 -7.61 17.08
C ILE A 396 -4.70 -8.50 17.67
N VAL A 397 -4.48 -8.43 18.98
CA VAL A 397 -3.47 -9.27 19.66
C VAL A 397 -3.77 -10.75 19.49
N GLU A 398 -5.05 -11.13 19.50
CA GLU A 398 -5.45 -12.52 19.31
C GLU A 398 -5.28 -12.97 17.84
N LEU A 399 -5.52 -12.09 16.87
CA LEU A 399 -5.20 -12.33 15.45
C LEU A 399 -3.70 -12.50 15.24
N ASP A 400 -2.87 -11.60 15.78
CA ASP A 400 -1.40 -11.71 15.72
C ASP A 400 -0.91 -13.05 16.28
N ARG A 401 -1.50 -13.49 17.40
CA ARG A 401 -1.15 -14.75 18.06
C ARG A 401 -1.52 -15.99 17.24
N GLN A 402 -2.71 -16.01 16.64
CA GLN A 402 -3.21 -17.20 15.92
C GLN A 402 -2.82 -17.22 14.43
N ALA A 403 -2.55 -16.05 13.84
CA ALA A 403 -2.18 -15.88 12.44
C ALA A 403 -1.01 -14.88 12.27
N PRO A 404 0.16 -15.13 12.89
CA PRO A 404 1.33 -14.22 12.86
C PRO A 404 1.95 -14.07 11.47
N HIS A 405 1.51 -14.87 10.51
CA HIS A 405 2.05 -14.90 9.16
C HIS A 405 1.05 -14.49 8.08
N ALA A 406 -0.18 -14.12 8.48
CA ALA A 406 -1.18 -13.67 7.53
C ALA A 406 -0.78 -12.34 6.86
N TYR A 407 -1.37 -12.12 5.69
CA TYR A 407 -1.43 -10.81 5.06
C TYR A 407 -2.65 -10.09 5.61
N TYR A 408 -2.42 -8.93 6.18
CA TYR A 408 -3.46 -8.11 6.76
C TYR A 408 -3.80 -6.97 5.82
N THR A 409 -5.07 -6.89 5.44
CA THR A 409 -5.62 -5.67 4.89
C THR A 409 -6.40 -4.91 5.94
N THR A 410 -6.44 -3.60 5.84
CA THR A 410 -7.30 -2.80 6.71
C THR A 410 -8.11 -1.79 5.93
N ASP A 411 -9.30 -1.52 6.43
CA ASP A 411 -9.98 -0.26 6.13
C ASP A 411 -9.36 0.89 6.93
N VAL A 412 -10.03 2.05 6.97
CA VAL A 412 -9.50 3.28 7.58
C VAL A 412 -10.29 3.66 8.83
N GLY A 413 -9.57 3.99 9.91
CA GLY A 413 -10.15 4.41 11.18
C GLY A 413 -9.35 3.96 12.41
N GLN A 414 -10.00 3.79 13.56
CA GLN A 414 -9.30 3.32 14.76
C GLN A 414 -8.81 1.88 14.63
N HIS A 415 -9.60 1.01 13.99
CA HIS A 415 -9.21 -0.38 13.71
C HIS A 415 -7.91 -0.49 12.93
N GLN A 416 -7.71 0.41 11.95
CA GLN A 416 -6.46 0.54 11.19
C GLN A 416 -5.27 0.84 12.11
N MET A 417 -5.43 1.79 13.01
CA MET A 417 -4.36 2.21 13.92
C MET A 417 -4.06 1.15 14.97
N TRP A 418 -5.08 0.50 15.54
CA TRP A 418 -4.88 -0.64 16.44
C TRP A 418 -4.22 -1.82 15.72
N ALA A 419 -4.63 -2.12 14.49
CA ALA A 419 -3.95 -3.12 13.67
C ALA A 419 -2.46 -2.78 13.46
N ALA A 420 -2.16 -1.52 13.09
CA ALA A 420 -0.80 -1.04 12.92
C ALA A 420 0.04 -1.02 14.21
N GLN A 421 -0.59 -0.87 15.38
CA GLN A 421 0.09 -0.83 16.68
C GLN A 421 0.41 -2.23 17.24
N PHE A 422 -0.44 -3.22 16.97
CA PHE A 422 -0.39 -4.52 17.66
C PHE A 422 -0.05 -5.71 16.76
N LEU A 423 -0.20 -5.60 15.43
CA LEU A 423 0.26 -6.66 14.51
C LEU A 423 1.76 -6.53 14.24
N LYS A 424 2.46 -7.67 14.20
CA LYS A 424 3.88 -7.73 13.82
C LYS A 424 4.00 -8.34 12.43
N ASN A 425 4.12 -7.48 11.43
CA ASN A 425 4.03 -7.88 10.04
C ASN A 425 5.40 -8.19 9.43
N GLY A 426 5.41 -9.10 8.45
CA GLY A 426 6.54 -9.29 7.55
C GLY A 426 6.47 -8.38 6.32
N PRO A 427 7.49 -8.39 5.44
CA PRO A 427 7.50 -7.61 4.22
C PRO A 427 6.25 -7.84 3.36
N ARG A 428 5.61 -6.75 2.90
CA ARG A 428 4.38 -6.76 2.08
C ARG A 428 3.13 -7.38 2.73
N ARG A 429 3.20 -7.78 4.00
CA ARG A 429 2.05 -8.36 4.72
C ARG A 429 1.11 -7.33 5.33
N TRP A 430 1.51 -6.06 5.34
CA TRP A 430 0.65 -4.94 5.72
C TRP A 430 0.12 -4.22 4.47
N ILE A 431 -1.20 -4.23 4.28
CA ILE A 431 -1.88 -3.68 3.10
C ILE A 431 -2.99 -2.72 3.54
N SER A 432 -2.71 -1.43 3.50
CA SER A 432 -3.66 -0.40 3.94
C SER A 432 -3.60 0.84 3.05
N SER A 433 -4.75 1.49 2.85
CA SER A 433 -4.80 2.86 2.34
C SER A 433 -4.29 3.84 3.40
N ALA A 434 -3.19 4.53 3.12
CA ALA A 434 -2.54 5.41 4.09
C ALA A 434 -2.63 6.89 3.68
N GLY A 435 -2.09 7.25 2.53
CA GLY A 435 -1.96 8.62 2.06
C GLY A 435 -3.30 9.27 1.75
N LEU A 436 -4.21 8.55 1.07
CA LEU A 436 -5.57 9.05 0.81
C LEU A 436 -6.54 8.72 1.96
N GLY A 437 -6.30 7.63 2.70
CA GLY A 437 -7.17 7.21 3.80
C GLY A 437 -8.57 6.81 3.34
N THR A 438 -8.66 5.92 2.34
CA THR A 438 -9.93 5.51 1.72
C THR A 438 -10.67 4.44 2.52
N MET A 439 -11.83 4.78 3.10
CA MET A 439 -12.78 3.80 3.63
C MET A 439 -13.42 2.99 2.48
N GLY A 440 -13.63 1.68 2.70
CA GLY A 440 -14.08 0.73 1.66
C GLY A 440 -12.93 0.04 0.92
N PHE A 441 -11.67 0.33 1.27
CA PHE A 441 -10.48 -0.28 0.68
C PHE A 441 -10.25 -1.72 1.12
N GLY A 442 -10.53 -2.04 2.39
CA GLY A 442 -10.04 -3.24 3.06
C GLY A 442 -10.48 -4.55 2.39
N LEU A 443 -11.78 -4.70 2.16
CA LEU A 443 -12.35 -5.94 1.59
C LEU A 443 -11.93 -6.17 0.13
N PRO A 444 -12.04 -5.20 -0.80
CA PRO A 444 -11.55 -5.39 -2.16
C PRO A 444 -10.04 -5.62 -2.24
N ALA A 445 -9.24 -4.93 -1.41
CA ALA A 445 -7.79 -5.17 -1.39
C ALA A 445 -7.45 -6.59 -0.88
N ALA A 446 -8.20 -7.11 0.10
CA ALA A 446 -8.04 -8.49 0.58
C ALA A 446 -8.39 -9.50 -0.51
N LEU A 447 -9.45 -9.24 -1.26
CA LEU A 447 -9.83 -10.03 -2.42
C LEU A 447 -8.68 -10.09 -3.43
N GLY A 448 -8.13 -8.93 -3.81
CA GLY A 448 -7.02 -8.82 -4.75
C GLY A 448 -5.76 -9.54 -4.28
N ALA A 449 -5.39 -9.34 -3.01
CA ALA A 449 -4.27 -10.04 -2.39
C ALA A 449 -4.49 -11.55 -2.38
N LYS A 450 -5.64 -12.04 -1.90
CA LYS A 450 -5.94 -13.48 -1.79
C LYS A 450 -5.97 -14.18 -3.15
N VAL A 451 -6.37 -13.49 -4.22
CA VAL A 451 -6.27 -14.00 -5.59
C VAL A 451 -4.80 -14.18 -6.01
N ALA A 452 -3.92 -13.27 -5.59
CA ALA A 452 -2.50 -13.29 -5.94
C ALA A 452 -1.69 -14.34 -5.16
N ILE A 453 -2.02 -14.52 -3.88
CA ILE A 453 -1.33 -15.40 -2.92
C ILE A 453 -2.33 -16.41 -2.35
N ALA A 454 -2.87 -17.26 -3.22
CA ALA A 454 -3.98 -18.17 -2.92
C ALA A 454 -3.73 -19.08 -1.71
N ASP A 455 -2.48 -19.47 -1.47
CA ASP A 455 -2.08 -20.39 -0.39
C ASP A 455 -1.84 -19.69 0.95
N GLU A 456 -1.72 -18.36 0.97
CA GLU A 456 -1.45 -17.58 2.18
C GLU A 456 -2.73 -17.14 2.87
N GLU A 457 -2.73 -17.05 4.20
CA GLU A 457 -3.88 -16.52 4.95
C GLU A 457 -4.02 -15.01 4.71
N VAL A 458 -5.23 -14.54 4.38
CA VAL A 458 -5.50 -13.12 4.13
C VAL A 458 -6.67 -12.67 5.01
N ILE A 459 -6.37 -11.75 5.93
CA ILE A 459 -7.31 -11.26 6.92
C ILE A 459 -7.57 -9.77 6.71
N CYS A 460 -8.82 -9.41 6.43
CA CYS A 460 -9.27 -8.03 6.37
C CYS A 460 -9.77 -7.59 7.75
N ILE A 461 -9.14 -6.58 8.33
CA ILE A 461 -9.58 -5.95 9.58
C ILE A 461 -10.29 -4.64 9.22
N SER A 462 -11.60 -4.59 9.45
CA SER A 462 -12.43 -3.44 9.09
C SER A 462 -13.18 -2.87 10.29
N GLY A 463 -13.58 -1.60 10.20
CA GLY A 463 -14.62 -1.02 11.03
C GLY A 463 -16.00 -1.24 10.40
N ASP A 464 -17.05 -1.19 11.22
CA ASP A 464 -18.44 -1.35 10.79
C ASP A 464 -18.85 -0.29 9.77
N ALA A 465 -18.41 0.96 9.93
CA ALA A 465 -18.69 2.04 8.99
C ALA A 465 -17.98 1.85 7.64
N SER A 466 -16.70 1.46 7.66
CA SER A 466 -15.88 1.33 6.44
C SER A 466 -16.31 0.14 5.59
N PHE A 467 -16.61 -0.99 6.23
CA PHE A 467 -17.06 -2.21 5.56
C PHE A 467 -18.28 -1.96 4.67
N GLN A 468 -19.21 -1.11 5.15
CA GLN A 468 -20.44 -0.79 4.43
C GLN A 468 -20.22 -0.05 3.11
N MET A 469 -19.05 0.55 2.86
CA MET A 469 -18.77 1.26 1.62
C MET A 469 -18.50 0.34 0.42
N CYS A 470 -18.05 -0.90 0.67
CA CYS A 470 -17.76 -1.88 -0.38
C CYS A 470 -18.26 -3.29 -0.06
N LEU A 471 -19.30 -3.42 0.79
CA LEU A 471 -19.86 -4.71 1.21
C LEU A 471 -20.37 -5.59 0.05
N GLN A 472 -20.65 -5.00 -1.12
CA GLN A 472 -21.11 -5.72 -2.29
C GLN A 472 -20.06 -6.72 -2.81
N GLU A 473 -18.78 -6.53 -2.47
CA GLU A 473 -17.71 -7.46 -2.87
C GLU A 473 -17.77 -8.80 -2.11
N LEU A 474 -18.62 -8.94 -1.08
CA LEU A 474 -19.01 -10.25 -0.56
C LEU A 474 -19.56 -11.17 -1.66
N ALA A 475 -20.31 -10.61 -2.62
CA ALA A 475 -20.80 -11.36 -3.77
C ALA A 475 -19.65 -11.86 -4.67
N THR A 476 -18.57 -11.09 -4.78
CA THR A 476 -17.38 -11.46 -5.55
C THR A 476 -16.61 -12.58 -4.82
N LEU A 477 -16.43 -12.47 -3.50
CA LEU A 477 -15.86 -13.55 -2.69
C LEU A 477 -16.64 -14.85 -2.86
N ALA A 478 -17.98 -14.79 -2.79
CA ALA A 478 -18.84 -15.95 -2.93
C ALA A 478 -18.80 -16.54 -4.35
N GLN A 479 -18.87 -15.71 -5.39
CA GLN A 479 -18.83 -16.15 -6.79
C GLN A 479 -17.56 -16.94 -7.12
N TYR A 480 -16.42 -16.49 -6.59
CA TYR A 480 -15.11 -17.07 -6.91
C TYR A 480 -14.53 -17.93 -5.78
N GLN A 481 -15.25 -18.12 -4.67
CA GLN A 481 -14.81 -18.83 -3.46
C GLN A 481 -13.45 -18.32 -2.94
N ILE A 482 -13.26 -17.00 -2.96
CA ILE A 482 -12.02 -16.35 -2.52
C ILE A 482 -12.01 -16.34 -0.99
N LYS A 483 -11.09 -17.10 -0.40
CA LYS A 483 -11.08 -17.45 1.04
C LYS A 483 -10.50 -16.34 1.94
N VAL A 484 -11.02 -15.12 1.81
CA VAL A 484 -10.68 -14.00 2.71
C VAL A 484 -11.40 -14.16 4.05
N LYS A 485 -10.70 -13.86 5.14
CA LYS A 485 -11.30 -13.74 6.48
C LYS A 485 -11.52 -12.27 6.79
N THR A 486 -12.75 -11.83 6.96
CA THR A 486 -13.06 -10.44 7.29
C THR A 486 -13.49 -10.34 8.74
N VAL A 487 -12.78 -9.54 9.53
CA VAL A 487 -13.07 -9.25 10.93
C VAL A 487 -13.54 -7.81 11.03
N ILE A 488 -14.80 -7.62 11.42
CA ILE A 488 -15.34 -6.29 11.72
C ILE A 488 -15.14 -6.01 13.21
N LEU A 489 -14.41 -4.94 13.51
CA LEU A 489 -14.35 -4.33 14.83
C LEU A 489 -15.55 -3.40 14.98
N ASN A 490 -16.67 -3.97 15.36
CA ASN A 490 -17.96 -3.29 15.39
C ASN A 490 -18.13 -2.51 16.70
N ASN A 491 -17.93 -1.20 16.62
CA ASN A 491 -18.19 -0.30 17.73
C ASN A 491 -19.48 0.50 17.55
N GLY A 492 -20.13 0.44 16.38
CA GLY A 492 -21.35 1.18 16.05
C GLY A 492 -21.11 2.65 15.68
N TRP A 493 -19.86 3.04 15.42
CA TRP A 493 -19.45 4.42 15.17
C TRP A 493 -18.43 4.53 14.03
N GLN A 494 -18.39 5.72 13.43
CA GLN A 494 -17.17 6.22 12.80
C GLN A 494 -16.16 6.57 13.90
N GLY A 495 -15.55 5.55 14.51
CA GLY A 495 -14.82 5.65 15.78
C GLY A 495 -13.71 6.72 15.80
N MET A 496 -12.99 6.90 14.69
CA MET A 496 -11.95 7.94 14.59
C MET A 496 -12.57 9.34 14.65
N VAL A 497 -13.64 9.58 13.89
CA VAL A 497 -14.39 10.84 13.92
C VAL A 497 -14.99 11.09 15.31
N ARG A 498 -15.56 10.06 15.93
CA ARG A 498 -16.10 10.11 17.29
C ARG A 498 -15.03 10.50 18.32
N GLN A 499 -13.83 9.89 18.27
CA GLN A 499 -12.71 10.24 19.15
C GLN A 499 -12.31 11.71 19.02
N TRP A 500 -12.25 12.24 17.79
CA TRP A 500 -11.95 13.66 17.56
C TRP A 500 -13.05 14.57 18.09
N GLN A 501 -14.33 14.22 17.87
CA GLN A 501 -15.47 14.95 18.42
C GLN A 501 -15.47 14.99 19.95
N GLN A 502 -15.10 13.87 20.58
CA GLN A 502 -14.94 13.75 22.03
C GLN A 502 -13.84 14.66 22.56
N ASN A 503 -12.64 14.61 21.96
CA ASN A 503 -11.46 15.30 22.48
C ASN A 503 -11.42 16.80 22.18
N PHE A 504 -11.96 17.22 21.02
CA PHE A 504 -11.74 18.59 20.52
C PHE A 504 -13.01 19.39 20.24
N TYR A 505 -14.19 18.75 20.25
CA TYR A 505 -15.45 19.42 19.91
C TYR A 505 -16.51 19.33 21.00
N GLY A 506 -16.08 19.12 22.26
CA GLY A 506 -16.96 19.12 23.42
C GLY A 506 -17.98 17.98 23.41
N GLN A 507 -17.59 16.80 22.89
CA GLN A 507 -18.44 15.60 22.84
C GLN A 507 -19.73 15.79 22.01
N ARG A 508 -19.70 16.68 21.02
CA ARG A 508 -20.81 16.86 20.07
C ARG A 508 -20.67 15.86 18.93
N TYR A 509 -21.33 14.71 19.08
CA TYR A 509 -21.27 13.61 18.11
C TYR A 509 -22.19 13.86 16.90
N SER A 510 -21.63 14.46 15.85
CA SER A 510 -22.35 14.83 14.63
C SER A 510 -22.12 13.78 13.54
N SER A 511 -23.18 13.11 13.09
CA SER A 511 -23.18 12.17 11.95
C SER A 511 -22.12 11.05 12.03
N SER A 512 -21.78 10.62 13.24
CA SER A 512 -20.76 9.59 13.50
C SER A 512 -21.30 8.32 14.15
N ASN A 513 -22.56 8.30 14.58
CA ASN A 513 -23.25 7.10 15.06
C ASN A 513 -23.82 6.32 13.86
N MET A 514 -23.48 5.04 13.75
CA MET A 514 -23.93 4.15 12.67
C MET A 514 -25.05 3.20 13.11
N GLU A 515 -25.29 3.06 14.42
CA GLU A 515 -26.11 1.99 15.02
C GLU A 515 -27.52 1.93 14.44
N ALA A 516 -28.18 3.08 14.24
CA ALA A 516 -29.57 3.12 13.79
C ALA A 516 -29.77 2.57 12.36
N GLY A 517 -28.74 2.64 11.51
CA GLY A 517 -28.79 2.19 10.12
C GLY A 517 -27.96 0.94 9.83
N MET A 518 -27.24 0.42 10.83
CA MET A 518 -26.30 -0.69 10.65
C MET A 518 -27.05 -2.00 10.33
N PRO A 519 -26.62 -2.76 9.30
CA PRO A 519 -27.22 -4.05 9.01
C PRO A 519 -26.80 -5.10 10.04
N ASN A 520 -27.54 -6.21 10.09
CA ASN A 520 -27.03 -7.42 10.73
C ASN A 520 -25.97 -8.05 9.79
N PHE A 521 -24.69 -7.98 10.18
CA PHE A 521 -23.59 -8.43 9.34
C PHE A 521 -23.57 -9.95 9.12
N GLU A 522 -23.97 -10.75 10.11
CA GLU A 522 -24.06 -12.20 9.96
C GLU A 522 -25.10 -12.57 8.89
N LEU A 523 -26.32 -12.02 8.98
CA LEU A 523 -27.37 -12.28 8.00
C LEU A 523 -27.01 -11.73 6.61
N LEU A 524 -26.32 -10.58 6.56
CA LEU A 524 -25.81 -10.02 5.31
C LEU A 524 -24.80 -10.95 4.64
N ALA A 525 -23.83 -11.50 5.39
CA ALA A 525 -22.87 -12.46 4.87
C ALA A 525 -23.58 -13.72 4.34
N GLN A 526 -24.52 -14.26 5.11
CA GLN A 526 -25.32 -15.43 4.71
C GLN A 526 -26.12 -15.16 3.43
N ALA A 527 -26.68 -13.95 3.25
CA ALA A 527 -27.40 -13.56 2.05
C ALA A 527 -26.53 -13.59 0.77
N PHE A 528 -25.22 -13.36 0.91
CA PHE A 528 -24.27 -13.51 -0.20
C PHE A 528 -23.68 -14.92 -0.34
N GLY A 529 -23.97 -15.84 0.59
CA GLY A 529 -23.37 -17.18 0.62
C GLY A 529 -21.99 -17.23 1.28
N VAL A 530 -21.67 -16.25 2.12
CA VAL A 530 -20.45 -16.18 2.95
C VAL A 530 -20.78 -16.62 4.38
N LYS A 531 -19.87 -17.31 5.08
CA LYS A 531 -20.08 -17.69 6.48
C LYS A 531 -20.11 -16.42 7.35
N GLY A 532 -21.25 -16.12 7.96
CA GLY A 532 -21.38 -15.07 8.97
C GLY A 532 -21.18 -15.62 10.39
N MET A 533 -20.50 -14.85 11.24
CA MET A 533 -20.27 -15.17 12.65
C MET A 533 -20.37 -13.89 13.50
N VAL A 534 -20.80 -14.00 14.75
CA VAL A 534 -20.85 -12.88 15.71
C VAL A 534 -20.19 -13.29 17.01
N VAL A 535 -19.43 -12.38 17.61
CA VAL A 535 -18.85 -12.54 18.95
C VAL A 535 -19.05 -11.26 19.74
N ASP A 536 -19.57 -11.37 20.96
CA ASP A 536 -19.78 -10.21 21.84
C ASP A 536 -19.32 -10.41 23.29
N HIS A 537 -18.75 -11.57 23.63
CA HIS A 537 -18.19 -11.85 24.93
C HIS A 537 -16.67 -12.16 24.86
N PRO A 538 -15.83 -11.64 25.79
CA PRO A 538 -14.39 -11.86 25.79
C PRO A 538 -13.94 -13.33 25.78
N ASP A 539 -14.65 -14.19 26.52
CA ASP A 539 -14.30 -15.61 26.65
C ASP A 539 -14.45 -16.40 25.33
N ASP A 540 -15.33 -15.94 24.43
CA ASP A 540 -15.61 -16.62 23.16
C ASP A 540 -14.67 -16.18 22.04
N LEU A 541 -13.94 -15.07 22.22
CA LEU A 541 -13.11 -14.45 21.18
C LEU A 541 -12.07 -15.41 20.59
N SER A 542 -11.33 -16.11 21.45
CA SER A 542 -10.25 -17.01 21.00
C SER A 542 -10.81 -18.18 20.18
N GLY A 543 -11.93 -18.78 20.63
CA GLY A 543 -12.59 -19.89 19.96
C GLY A 543 -13.17 -19.48 18.60
N ALA A 544 -13.80 -18.31 18.53
CA ALA A 544 -14.37 -17.80 17.29
C ALA A 544 -13.31 -17.45 16.23
N ILE A 545 -12.17 -16.88 16.64
CA ILE A 545 -11.03 -16.65 15.72
C ILE A 545 -10.49 -17.99 15.20
N ALA A 546 -10.33 -18.99 16.07
CA ALA A 546 -9.89 -20.32 15.66
C ALA A 546 -10.86 -20.97 14.67
N GLU A 547 -12.18 -20.85 14.91
CA GLU A 547 -13.21 -21.36 14.01
C GLU A 547 -13.23 -20.62 12.65
N MET A 548 -13.04 -19.30 12.66
CA MET A 548 -12.93 -18.48 11.44
C MET A 548 -11.74 -18.94 10.58
N LEU A 549 -10.57 -19.11 11.19
CA LEU A 549 -9.34 -19.52 10.52
C LEU A 549 -9.46 -20.95 9.97
N ALA A 550 -10.07 -21.87 10.73
CA ALA A 550 -10.24 -23.26 10.32
C ALA A 550 -11.27 -23.47 9.19
N HIS A 551 -12.15 -22.49 8.92
CA HIS A 551 -13.17 -22.62 7.88
C HIS A 551 -12.57 -22.61 6.48
N ASP A 552 -12.91 -23.59 5.64
CA ASP A 552 -12.45 -23.64 4.26
C ASP A 552 -13.35 -22.81 3.32
N GLY A 553 -13.29 -21.48 3.46
CA GLY A 553 -14.13 -20.55 2.72
C GLY A 553 -14.02 -19.11 3.22
N PRO A 554 -14.69 -18.15 2.54
CA PRO A 554 -14.79 -16.78 3.04
C PRO A 554 -15.61 -16.72 4.34
N VAL A 555 -15.16 -15.87 5.27
CA VAL A 555 -15.85 -15.65 6.56
C VAL A 555 -15.99 -14.15 6.82
N LEU A 556 -17.13 -13.75 7.37
CA LEU A 556 -17.35 -12.45 8.00
C LEU A 556 -17.61 -12.64 9.49
N LEU A 557 -16.66 -12.20 10.32
CA LEU A 557 -16.73 -12.23 11.77
C LEU A 557 -17.04 -10.82 12.30
N ASP A 558 -18.24 -10.62 12.83
CA ASP A 558 -18.67 -9.39 13.50
C ASP A 558 -18.30 -9.45 14.99
N VAL A 559 -17.23 -8.74 15.38
CA VAL A 559 -16.79 -8.67 16.78
C VAL A 559 -17.32 -7.39 17.41
N ARG A 560 -18.27 -7.52 18.33
CA ARG A 560 -18.84 -6.39 19.07
C ARG A 560 -17.87 -5.93 20.15
N VAL A 561 -17.23 -4.79 19.91
CA VAL A 561 -16.20 -4.25 20.79
C VAL A 561 -16.70 -3.07 21.61
N LYS A 562 -15.95 -2.73 22.66
CA LYS A 562 -16.23 -1.57 23.50
C LYS A 562 -16.27 -0.28 22.67
N LYS A 563 -17.39 0.44 22.77
CA LYS A 563 -17.78 1.51 21.83
C LYS A 563 -17.01 2.82 21.98
N ASP A 564 -16.54 3.09 23.18
CA ASP A 564 -15.93 4.35 23.64
C ASP A 564 -14.40 4.28 23.73
N GLU A 565 -13.78 3.20 23.26
CA GLU A 565 -12.32 3.08 23.22
C GLU A 565 -11.68 4.09 22.26
N ASN A 566 -10.57 4.69 22.70
CA ASN A 566 -9.80 5.66 21.93
C ASN A 566 -8.45 5.06 21.51
N CYS A 567 -7.94 5.48 20.36
CA CYS A 567 -6.62 5.11 19.89
C CYS A 567 -5.56 6.03 20.50
N TYR A 568 -4.75 5.46 21.39
CA TYR A 568 -3.62 6.12 22.05
C TYR A 568 -2.33 5.29 21.86
N PRO A 569 -1.14 5.90 21.96
CA PRO A 569 -0.88 7.32 22.12
C PRO A 569 -1.42 8.17 20.96
N MET A 570 -1.63 9.47 21.21
CA MET A 570 -2.06 10.40 20.18
C MET A 570 -1.28 11.71 20.29
N VAL A 571 -0.48 12.06 19.28
CA VAL A 571 0.14 13.39 19.19
C VAL A 571 -0.96 14.44 19.07
N ILE A 572 -0.89 15.47 19.91
CA ILE A 572 -1.88 16.55 19.90
C ILE A 572 -1.77 17.31 18.56
N PRO A 573 -2.88 17.57 17.85
CA PRO A 573 -2.84 18.30 16.58
C PRO A 573 -2.08 19.61 16.68
N GLY A 574 -1.12 19.83 15.77
CA GLY A 574 -0.29 21.04 15.72
C GLY A 574 0.80 21.13 16.80
N LYS A 575 1.07 20.06 17.55
CA LYS A 575 2.18 19.98 18.51
C LYS A 575 3.31 19.09 17.97
N SER A 576 4.49 19.18 18.59
CA SER A 576 5.60 18.23 18.36
C SER A 576 5.22 16.81 18.77
N ASN A 577 5.87 15.82 18.13
CA ASN A 577 5.75 14.40 18.41
C ASN A 577 5.98 14.04 19.88
N ALA A 578 6.74 14.83 20.64
CA ALA A 578 6.94 14.62 22.07
C ALA A 578 5.68 14.88 22.91
N HIS A 579 4.70 15.61 22.39
CA HIS A 579 3.48 16.00 23.12
C HIS A 579 2.31 15.09 22.75
N MET A 580 2.18 13.99 23.50
CA MET A 580 1.17 12.97 23.29
C MET A 580 0.13 12.92 24.42
N MET A 581 -1.10 12.59 24.05
CA MET A 581 -2.18 12.20 24.96
C MET A 581 -2.22 10.68 25.13
N GLY A 582 -2.81 10.24 26.25
CA GLY A 582 -3.03 8.82 26.54
C GLY A 582 -1.78 8.05 26.95
N LEU A 583 -0.70 8.76 27.32
CA LEU A 583 0.43 8.15 28.02
C LEU A 583 0.00 7.83 29.46
N GLN A 584 0.39 6.65 29.96
CA GLN A 584 0.23 6.35 31.37
C GLN A 584 1.05 7.35 32.19
N GLU A 585 0.41 8.04 33.14
CA GLU A 585 1.14 8.78 34.15
C GLU A 585 1.96 7.77 34.94
N SER A 586 3.28 7.93 34.99
CA SER A 586 4.06 7.22 36.01
C SER A 586 3.45 7.60 37.34
N SER A 587 2.89 6.64 38.06
CA SER A 587 2.54 6.78 39.47
C SER A 587 3.81 7.13 40.23
N GLY A 588 4.19 8.40 40.20
CA GLY A 588 5.20 8.98 41.06
C GLY A 588 4.67 8.76 42.46
N LYS A 589 5.37 7.91 43.22
CA LYS A 589 5.17 7.77 44.65
C LYS A 589 5.16 9.18 45.24
N ALA A 590 3.97 9.62 45.65
CA ALA A 590 3.87 10.61 46.70
C ALA A 590 4.17 9.86 48.00
N GLU A 591 5.45 9.84 48.38
CA GLU A 591 5.90 9.76 49.78
C GLU A 591 6.99 10.79 50.00
#